data_AF-A0A915LY67-F1
#
_entry.id   AF-A0A915LY67-F1
#
_cell.length_a   1.000
_cell.length_b   1.000
_cell.length_c   1.000
_cell.angle_alpha   90.00
_cell.angle_beta   90.00
_cell.angle_gamma   90.00
#
_symmetry.space_group_name_H-M   'P 1'
#
loop_
_entity.id
_entity.type
_entity.pdbx_description
1 polymer ?
#
loop_
_entity_poly.entity_id
_entity_poly.type
_entity_poly.pdbx_seq_one_letter_code
_entity_poly.pdbx_strand_id
1 'polypeptide(L)'
;MNLGMAFEVPEGVIQLNVGGTCYLTTVETLKRDQCSLLAQLLTVDGMEANSKVAKRMSNGAVFIDRDGELFAYILDFLRSGKLLLPENFRELARLKEEVQFYQLEELMQQLIPYYNLKYPTRTSSTNINNSTNSAAAAVAVARTNALYETGGFITLGYRGTFAFGRD
;
A
#
# COMPACT_ATOMS: atom_id res chain seq x y z
N MET A 1 -39.80 -31.75 -2.27
CA MET A 1 -39.56 -30.73 -3.30
C MET A 1 -38.40 -29.89 -2.80
N ASN A 2 -37.22 -30.11 -3.35
CA ASN A 2 -36.00 -29.43 -2.91
C ASN A 2 -36.04 -28.00 -3.47
N LEU A 3 -36.32 -27.01 -2.61
CA LEU A 3 -36.29 -25.60 -3.01
C LEU A 3 -34.83 -25.13 -3.00
N GLY A 4 -34.05 -25.68 -3.94
CA GLY A 4 -32.69 -25.25 -4.21
C GLY A 4 -32.74 -23.95 -4.99
N MET A 5 -32.82 -22.83 -4.28
CA MET A 5 -32.43 -21.53 -4.83
C MET A 5 -30.91 -21.57 -5.06
N ALA A 6 -30.47 -22.24 -6.12
CA ALA A 6 -29.15 -22.00 -6.67
C ALA A 6 -29.17 -20.55 -7.14
N PHE A 7 -28.55 -19.67 -6.36
CA PHE A 7 -28.32 -18.29 -6.77
C PHE A 7 -27.38 -18.35 -7.97
N GLU A 8 -27.94 -18.37 -9.18
CA GLU A 8 -27.16 -18.33 -10.41
C GLU A 8 -26.34 -17.05 -10.40
N VAL A 9 -25.02 -17.18 -10.39
CA VAL A 9 -24.11 -16.06 -10.48
C VAL A 9 -24.28 -15.47 -11.88
N PRO A 10 -24.66 -14.18 -12.00
CA PRO A 10 -24.87 -13.56 -13.31
C PRO A 10 -23.62 -13.64 -14.19
N GLU A 11 -23.82 -13.67 -15.51
CA GLU A 11 -22.71 -13.72 -16.46
C GLU A 11 -21.76 -12.52 -16.24
N GLY A 12 -20.45 -12.79 -16.21
CA GLY A 12 -19.42 -11.77 -15.92
C GLY A 12 -19.18 -11.48 -14.43
N VAL A 13 -19.96 -12.07 -13.52
CA VAL A 13 -19.71 -12.02 -12.08
C VAL A 13 -18.81 -13.19 -11.65
N ILE A 14 -17.87 -12.91 -10.76
CA ILE A 14 -16.92 -13.87 -10.21
C ILE A 14 -16.91 -13.83 -8.69
N GLN A 15 -16.83 -15.00 -8.08
CA GLN A 15 -16.65 -15.17 -6.65
C GLN A 15 -15.17 -15.34 -6.31
N LEU A 16 -14.70 -14.58 -5.33
CA LEU A 16 -13.36 -14.69 -4.76
C LEU A 16 -13.46 -15.11 -3.30
N ASN A 17 -12.55 -15.95 -2.85
CA ASN A 17 -12.35 -16.25 -1.44
C ASN A 17 -10.92 -15.86 -1.07
N VAL A 18 -10.75 -14.76 -0.33
CA VAL A 18 -9.45 -14.21 0.04
C VAL A 18 -9.23 -14.45 1.53
N GLY A 19 -8.37 -15.42 1.86
CA GLY A 19 -8.05 -15.78 3.25
C GLY A 19 -9.25 -16.22 4.09
N GLY A 20 -10.31 -16.72 3.46
CA GLY A 20 -11.58 -17.08 4.12
C GLY A 20 -12.69 -16.05 3.97
N THR A 21 -12.40 -14.84 3.48
CA THR A 21 -13.41 -13.80 3.23
C THR A 21 -13.94 -13.88 1.81
N CYS A 22 -15.25 -14.03 1.67
CA CYS A 22 -15.91 -14.17 0.37
C CYS A 22 -16.25 -12.80 -0.22
N TYR A 23 -15.81 -12.55 -1.45
CA TYR A 23 -16.16 -11.38 -2.25
C TYR A 23 -16.90 -11.79 -3.51
N LEU A 24 -17.84 -10.95 -3.93
CA LEU A 24 -18.51 -11.03 -5.22
C LEU A 24 -18.20 -9.75 -6.00
N THR A 25 -17.74 -9.90 -7.23
CA THR A 25 -17.38 -8.78 -8.09
C THR A 25 -17.51 -9.15 -9.56
N THR A 26 -17.25 -8.22 -10.48
CA THR A 26 -17.23 -8.49 -11.91
C THR A 26 -15.81 -8.76 -12.42
N VAL A 27 -15.71 -9.55 -13.49
CA VAL A 27 -14.45 -9.78 -14.22
C VAL A 27 -13.85 -8.45 -14.70
N GLU A 28 -14.70 -7.50 -15.11
CA GLU A 28 -14.27 -6.16 -15.53
C GLU A 28 -13.55 -5.39 -14.43
N THR A 29 -14.04 -5.49 -13.19
CA THR A 29 -13.42 -4.84 -12.03
C THR A 29 -11.99 -5.35 -11.81
N LEU A 30 -11.80 -6.67 -11.89
CA LEU A 30 -10.48 -7.28 -11.70
C LEU A 30 -9.53 -7.04 -12.88
N LYS A 31 -10.06 -6.78 -14.08
CA LYS A 31 -9.29 -6.46 -15.29
C LYS A 31 -8.98 -4.98 -15.46
N ARG A 32 -9.42 -4.11 -14.54
CA ARG A 32 -9.18 -2.68 -14.61
C ARG A 32 -7.69 -2.36 -14.75
N ASP A 33 -6.86 -3.06 -13.98
CA ASP A 33 -5.41 -3.07 -14.15
C ASP A 33 -5.00 -4.39 -14.79
N GLN A 34 -4.71 -4.35 -16.08
CA GLN A 34 -4.37 -5.53 -16.89
C GLN A 34 -3.01 -6.13 -16.53
N CYS A 35 -2.14 -5.33 -15.91
CA CYS A 35 -0.81 -5.77 -15.48
C CYS A 35 -0.84 -6.42 -14.08
N SER A 36 -1.93 -6.21 -13.34
CA SER A 36 -2.09 -6.74 -11.98
C SER A 36 -2.12 -8.27 -11.92
N LEU A 37 -1.75 -8.81 -10.76
CA LEU A 37 -1.87 -10.22 -10.46
C LEU A 37 -3.33 -10.70 -10.61
N LEU A 38 -4.30 -9.88 -10.22
CA LEU A 38 -5.72 -10.23 -10.29
C LEU A 38 -6.19 -10.47 -11.72
N ALA A 39 -5.71 -9.66 -12.68
CA ALA A 39 -5.99 -9.88 -14.09
C ALA A 39 -5.36 -11.19 -14.60
N GLN A 40 -4.16 -11.53 -14.13
CA GLN A 40 -3.47 -12.78 -14.48
C GLN A 40 -4.22 -14.01 -13.92
N LEU A 41 -4.77 -13.94 -12.72
CA LEU A 41 -5.53 -15.05 -12.11
C LEU A 41 -6.81 -15.41 -12.88
N LEU A 42 -7.28 -14.53 -13.77
CA LEU A 42 -8.44 -14.80 -14.62
C LEU A 42 -8.10 -15.68 -15.83
N THR A 43 -6.82 -15.77 -16.22
CA THR A 43 -6.37 -16.61 -17.32
C THR A 43 -5.95 -17.99 -16.81
N VAL A 44 -6.01 -19.01 -17.67
CA VAL A 44 -5.62 -20.37 -17.29
C VAL A 44 -4.11 -20.42 -16.97
N ASP A 45 -3.29 -19.85 -17.85
CA ASP A 45 -1.83 -19.84 -17.69
C ASP A 45 -1.40 -19.03 -16.46
N GLY A 46 -2.03 -17.87 -16.22
CA GLY A 46 -1.74 -17.04 -15.06
C GLY A 46 -2.18 -17.70 -13.76
N MET A 47 -3.27 -18.47 -13.78
CA MET A 47 -3.71 -19.25 -12.63
C MET A 47 -2.75 -20.40 -12.31
N GLU A 48 -2.23 -21.09 -13.32
CA GLU A 48 -1.24 -22.17 -13.15
C GLU A 48 0.09 -21.62 -12.60
N ALA A 49 0.58 -20.51 -13.17
CA ALA A 49 1.80 -19.83 -12.73
C ALA A 49 1.72 -19.38 -11.27
N ASN A 50 0.53 -19.02 -10.79
CA ASN A 50 0.28 -18.54 -9.43
C ASN A 50 -0.39 -19.58 -8.52
N SER A 51 -0.33 -20.86 -8.89
CA SER A 51 -0.94 -21.98 -8.14
C SER A 51 -0.48 -22.14 -6.68
N LYS A 52 0.66 -21.52 -6.32
CA LYS A 52 1.17 -21.45 -4.94
C LYS A 52 0.33 -20.54 -4.04
N VAL A 53 -0.24 -19.47 -4.60
CA VAL A 53 -0.94 -18.41 -3.85
C VAL A 53 -2.42 -18.33 -4.17
N ALA A 54 -2.85 -18.87 -5.31
CA ALA A 54 -4.23 -18.91 -5.73
C ALA A 54 -4.64 -20.29 -6.26
N LYS A 55 -5.90 -20.68 -6.04
CA LYS A 55 -6.45 -21.97 -6.48
C LYS A 55 -7.87 -21.82 -6.99
N ARG A 56 -8.20 -22.55 -8.06
CA ARG A 56 -9.56 -22.54 -8.61
C ARG A 56 -10.36 -23.63 -7.91
N MET A 57 -11.49 -23.24 -7.34
CA MET A 57 -12.37 -24.13 -6.61
C MET A 57 -13.31 -24.87 -7.57
N SER A 58 -13.90 -25.97 -7.10
CA SER A 58 -14.83 -26.80 -7.89
C SER A 58 -16.10 -26.06 -8.31
N ASN A 59 -16.52 -25.04 -7.55
CA ASN A 59 -17.64 -24.16 -7.86
C ASN A 59 -17.27 -22.99 -8.80
N GLY A 60 -16.05 -22.97 -9.35
CA GLY A 60 -15.56 -21.91 -10.23
C GLY A 60 -15.02 -20.66 -9.52
N ALA A 61 -15.15 -20.57 -8.19
CA ALA A 61 -14.57 -19.47 -7.41
C ALA A 61 -13.05 -19.53 -7.38
N VAL A 62 -12.41 -18.38 -7.16
CA VAL A 62 -10.95 -18.27 -7.01
C VAL A 62 -10.61 -18.06 -5.54
N PHE A 63 -9.86 -18.99 -4.96
CA PHE A 63 -9.28 -18.85 -3.63
C PHE A 63 -7.92 -18.17 -3.73
N ILE A 64 -7.63 -17.23 -2.82
CA ILE A 64 -6.37 -16.50 -2.71
C ILE A 64 -5.94 -16.54 -1.24
N ASP A 65 -4.73 -17.03 -0.97
CA ASP A 65 -4.20 -17.17 0.40
C ASP A 65 -3.60 -15.84 0.90
N ARG A 66 -4.46 -14.82 1.08
CA ARG A 66 -4.09 -13.45 1.46
C ARG A 66 -5.10 -12.84 2.43
N ASP A 67 -4.81 -11.63 2.90
CA ASP A 67 -5.64 -10.93 3.88
C ASP A 67 -6.94 -10.40 3.23
N GLY A 68 -8.07 -11.02 3.61
CA GLY A 68 -9.38 -10.62 3.11
C GLY A 68 -9.78 -9.20 3.54
N GLU A 69 -9.59 -8.83 4.80
CA GLU A 69 -10.01 -7.52 5.30
C GLU A 69 -9.33 -6.37 4.56
N LEU A 70 -8.03 -6.50 4.29
CA LEU A 70 -7.28 -5.52 3.51
C LEU A 70 -7.64 -5.54 2.02
N PHE A 71 -8.02 -6.70 1.50
CA PHE A 71 -8.48 -6.83 0.11
C PHE A 71 -9.74 -6.00 -0.18
N ALA A 72 -10.57 -5.70 0.82
CA ALA A 72 -11.73 -4.82 0.64
C ALA A 72 -11.32 -3.45 0.05
N TYR A 73 -10.24 -2.84 0.56
CA TYR A 73 -9.74 -1.56 0.07
C TYR A 73 -9.17 -1.64 -1.34
N ILE A 74 -8.51 -2.76 -1.67
CA ILE A 74 -8.02 -3.03 -3.02
C ILE A 74 -9.20 -3.15 -3.99
N LEU A 75 -10.26 -3.87 -3.60
CA LEU A 75 -11.43 -4.06 -4.43
C LEU A 75 -12.18 -2.74 -4.66
N ASP A 76 -12.29 -1.89 -3.63
CA ASP A 76 -12.92 -0.58 -3.75
C ASP A 76 -12.11 0.40 -4.61
N PHE A 77 -10.78 0.30 -4.57
CA PHE A 77 -9.92 0.99 -5.52
C PHE A 77 -10.19 0.53 -6.96
N LEU A 78 -10.29 -0.78 -7.22
CA LEU A 78 -10.59 -1.29 -8.56
C LEU A 78 -11.97 -0.85 -9.07
N ARG A 79 -12.95 -0.65 -8.19
CA ARG A 79 -14.28 -0.14 -8.55
C ARG A 79 -14.25 1.35 -8.88
N SER A 80 -13.63 2.16 -8.02
CA SER A 80 -13.73 3.63 -8.07
C SER A 80 -12.54 4.33 -8.73
N GLY A 81 -11.38 3.68 -8.80
CA GLY A 81 -10.09 4.26 -9.16
C GLY A 81 -9.46 5.14 -8.06
N LYS A 82 -10.02 5.14 -6.84
CA LYS A 82 -9.60 6.02 -5.74
C LYS A 82 -9.31 5.21 -4.49
N LEU A 83 -8.20 5.51 -3.82
CA LEU A 83 -7.90 4.97 -2.51
C LEU A 83 -8.75 5.66 -1.43
N LEU A 84 -9.69 4.91 -0.84
CA LEU A 84 -10.56 5.37 0.25
C LEU A 84 -10.14 4.68 1.55
N LEU A 85 -9.56 5.44 2.48
CA LEU A 85 -9.14 4.93 3.78
C LEU A 85 -9.96 5.59 4.90
N PRO A 86 -10.40 4.82 5.92
CA PRO A 86 -11.03 5.37 7.11
C PRO A 86 -10.10 6.34 7.86
N GLU A 87 -10.70 7.25 8.61
CA GLU A 87 -9.95 8.06 9.57
C GLU A 87 -9.22 7.14 10.56
N ASN A 88 -7.93 7.41 10.80
CA ASN A 88 -7.06 6.63 11.68
C ASN A 88 -6.76 5.19 11.22
N PHE A 89 -6.76 4.91 9.92
CA PHE A 89 -6.38 3.60 9.37
C PHE A 89 -5.02 3.12 9.91
N ARG A 90 -5.00 2.02 10.68
CA ARG A 90 -3.81 1.58 11.44
C ARG A 90 -2.92 0.64 10.61
N GLU A 91 -3.50 -0.07 9.67
CA GLU A 91 -2.94 -1.19 8.93
C GLU A 91 -2.26 -0.77 7.63
N LEU A 92 -1.94 0.52 7.49
CA LEU A 92 -1.34 1.11 6.29
C LEU A 92 -0.09 0.37 5.79
N ALA A 93 0.78 -0.08 6.69
CA ALA A 93 1.95 -0.88 6.32
C ALA A 93 1.58 -2.26 5.77
N ARG A 94 0.56 -2.92 6.34
CA ARG A 94 0.06 -4.20 5.83
C ARG A 94 -0.64 -4.02 4.49
N LEU A 95 -1.45 -2.98 4.34
CA LEU A 95 -2.09 -2.65 3.07
C LEU A 95 -1.06 -2.44 1.97
N LYS A 96 0.05 -1.75 2.26
CA LYS A 96 1.15 -1.57 1.30
C LYS A 96 1.71 -2.91 0.80
N GLU A 97 1.94 -3.88 1.69
CA GLU A 97 2.40 -5.21 1.28
C GLU A 97 1.37 -5.93 0.40
N GLU A 98 0.06 -5.79 0.70
CA GLU A 98 -0.98 -6.34 -0.18
C GLU A 98 -1.00 -5.66 -1.56
N VAL A 99 -0.91 -4.33 -1.63
CA VAL A 99 -0.86 -3.60 -2.90
C VAL A 99 0.35 -4.04 -3.74
N GLN A 100 1.50 -4.27 -3.10
CA GLN A 100 2.68 -4.81 -3.75
C GLN A 100 2.47 -6.25 -4.23
N PHE A 101 1.86 -7.10 -3.41
CA PHE A 101 1.55 -8.48 -3.77
C PHE A 101 0.64 -8.57 -5.00
N TYR A 102 -0.42 -7.76 -5.05
CA TYR A 102 -1.35 -7.73 -6.20
C TYR A 102 -0.80 -6.96 -7.41
N GLN A 103 0.40 -6.37 -7.30
CA GLN A 103 1.08 -5.64 -8.36
C GLN A 103 0.25 -4.46 -8.90
N LEU A 104 -0.37 -3.70 -7.99
CA LEU A 104 -1.24 -2.56 -8.33
C LEU A 104 -0.45 -1.24 -8.25
N GLU A 105 0.16 -0.84 -9.38
CA GLU A 105 1.06 0.32 -9.42
C GLU A 105 0.35 1.65 -9.14
N GLU A 106 -0.82 1.87 -9.75
CA GLU A 106 -1.60 3.10 -9.56
C GLU A 106 -2.03 3.26 -8.09
N LEU A 107 -2.44 2.17 -7.45
CA LEU A 107 -2.82 2.17 -6.04
C LEU A 107 -1.60 2.43 -5.15
N MET A 108 -0.45 1.86 -5.48
CA MET A 108 0.81 2.11 -4.75
C MET A 108 1.18 3.60 -4.80
N GLN A 109 1.06 4.25 -5.96
CA GLN A 109 1.32 5.69 -6.10
C GLN A 109 0.40 6.54 -5.23
N GLN A 110 -0.88 6.18 -5.13
CA GLN A 110 -1.82 6.88 -4.23
C GLN A 110 -1.53 6.59 -2.76
N LEU A 111 -0.98 5.42 -2.41
CA LEU A 111 -0.70 5.02 -1.04
C LEU A 111 0.56 5.65 -0.44
N ILE A 112 1.59 5.92 -1.27
CA ILE A 112 2.90 6.45 -0.83
C ILE A 112 2.79 7.74 0.00
N PRO A 113 2.00 8.78 -0.40
CA PRO A 113 1.85 10.00 0.39
C PRO A 113 1.31 9.74 1.81
N TYR A 114 0.29 8.88 1.95
CA TYR A 114 -0.26 8.49 3.25
C TYR A 114 0.78 7.73 4.08
N TYR A 115 1.55 6.86 3.42
CA TYR A 115 2.59 6.07 4.08
C TYR A 115 3.70 6.96 4.64
N ASN A 116 4.20 7.90 3.85
CA ASN A 116 5.27 8.83 4.26
C ASN A 116 4.81 9.79 5.37
N LEU A 117 3.54 10.21 5.35
CA LEU A 117 2.98 11.05 6.41
C LEU A 117 2.92 10.30 7.75
N LYS A 118 2.56 9.01 7.72
CA LYS A 118 2.43 8.18 8.93
C LYS A 118 3.75 7.60 9.42
N TYR A 119 4.66 7.28 8.50
CA TYR A 119 5.97 6.70 8.76
C TYR A 119 7.04 7.57 8.07
N PRO A 120 7.36 8.76 8.63
CA PRO A 120 8.39 9.61 8.07
C PRO A 120 9.72 8.88 8.07
N THR A 121 10.17 8.46 6.89
CA THR A 121 11.48 7.86 6.74
C THR A 121 12.54 8.97 6.87
N ARG A 122 13.56 8.74 7.71
CA ARG A 122 14.79 9.54 7.69
C ARG A 122 15.58 9.20 6.43
N THR A 123 15.08 9.52 5.25
CA THR A 123 15.92 9.49 4.04
C THR A 123 16.63 10.83 3.94
N SER A 124 17.76 10.85 4.64
CA SER A 124 19.01 11.54 4.34
C SER A 124 18.95 12.75 3.43
N SER A 125 19.37 13.88 3.99
CA SER A 125 20.14 14.92 3.33
C SER A 125 20.67 14.49 1.96
N THR A 126 20.12 15.05 0.89
CA THR A 126 20.87 15.20 -0.35
C THR A 126 22.08 16.03 0.02
N ASN A 127 23.21 15.37 0.28
CA ASN A 127 24.50 16.00 0.33
C ASN A 127 24.81 16.46 -1.10
N ILE A 128 24.35 17.66 -1.45
CA ILE A 128 24.84 18.37 -2.62
C ILE A 128 26.26 18.79 -2.25
N ASN A 129 27.21 17.88 -2.48
CA ASN A 129 28.61 18.27 -2.65
C ASN A 129 28.65 19.15 -3.90
N ASN A 130 28.55 20.46 -3.71
CA ASN A 130 28.94 21.45 -4.70
C ASN A 130 30.45 21.31 -4.94
N SER A 131 30.84 20.36 -5.78
CA SER A 131 32.07 20.45 -6.55
C SER A 131 31.74 21.09 -7.89
N THR A 132 31.50 22.41 -7.87
CA THR A 132 31.57 23.26 -9.07
C THR A 132 32.66 24.30 -8.86
N ASN A 133 33.91 23.88 -9.09
CA ASN A 133 34.95 24.82 -9.51
C ASN A 133 34.77 25.03 -11.02
N SER A 134 33.82 25.86 -11.39
CA SER A 134 33.74 26.44 -12.73
C SER A 134 32.90 27.71 -12.66
N ALA A 135 33.63 28.82 -12.69
CA ALA A 135 33.10 30.16 -12.75
C ALA A 135 32.18 30.34 -13.96
N ALA A 136 30.92 30.76 -13.73
CA ALA A 136 30.16 31.71 -14.55
C ALA A 136 28.68 31.76 -14.14
N ALA A 137 28.14 32.99 -14.07
CA ALA A 137 26.72 33.37 -14.21
C ALA A 137 25.74 32.85 -13.14
N ALA A 138 25.34 33.68 -12.16
CA ALA A 138 24.23 34.62 -12.26
C ALA A 138 22.86 33.94 -12.51
N VAL A 139 21.94 34.08 -11.55
CA VAL A 139 20.62 34.75 -11.66
C VAL A 139 19.72 34.26 -10.51
N ALA A 140 19.22 35.23 -9.75
CA ALA A 140 18.34 35.06 -8.62
C ALA A 140 16.97 34.47 -9.01
N VAL A 141 16.41 33.61 -8.15
CA VAL A 141 14.96 33.52 -7.96
C VAL A 141 14.69 33.39 -6.46
N ALA A 142 14.42 34.52 -5.82
CA ALA A 142 13.80 34.57 -4.50
C ALA A 142 12.35 34.09 -4.63
N ARG A 143 11.94 33.07 -3.87
CA ARG A 143 10.51 32.80 -3.57
C ARG A 143 10.31 32.25 -2.15
N THR A 144 10.14 33.20 -1.24
CA THR A 144 9.13 33.29 -0.16
C THR A 144 8.79 32.08 0.73
N ASN A 145 9.23 32.18 1.99
CA ASN A 145 8.52 31.92 3.27
C ASN A 145 7.41 30.87 3.35
N ALA A 146 7.67 29.81 4.12
CA ALA A 146 6.80 29.35 5.20
C ALA A 146 7.66 28.63 6.27
N LEU A 147 8.29 29.43 7.14
CA LEU A 147 8.90 28.96 8.38
C LEU A 147 7.79 28.48 9.31
N TYR A 148 7.59 27.17 9.42
CA TYR A 148 7.20 26.60 10.70
C TYR A 148 8.51 26.18 11.38
N GLU A 149 8.89 26.94 12.40
CA GLU A 149 9.98 26.58 13.31
C GLU A 149 9.65 25.22 13.91
N THR A 150 10.26 24.19 13.35
CA THR A 150 10.16 22.83 13.88
C THR A 150 10.97 22.84 15.17
N GLY A 151 10.26 22.86 16.30
CA GLY A 151 10.80 23.07 17.64
C GLY A 151 12.14 22.38 17.87
N GLY A 152 13.13 23.16 18.28
CA GLY A 152 14.45 22.66 18.65
C GLY A 152 14.39 21.76 19.89
N PHE A 153 15.33 20.82 19.97
CA PHE A 153 15.53 19.99 21.16
C PHE A 153 16.57 20.65 22.08
N ILE A 154 16.40 20.46 23.39
CA ILE A 154 17.36 20.90 24.40
C ILE A 154 18.11 19.66 24.90
N THR A 155 19.43 19.68 24.81
CA THR A 155 20.30 18.64 25.39
C THR A 155 20.59 18.99 26.85
N LEU A 156 19.98 18.27 27.80
CA LEU A 156 20.37 18.35 29.21
C LEU A 156 21.53 17.39 29.48
N GLY A 157 22.71 17.95 29.78
CA GLY A 157 23.83 17.19 30.35
C GLY A 157 23.76 17.20 31.87
N TYR A 158 23.53 16.05 32.50
CA TYR A 158 23.68 15.90 33.95
C TYR A 158 25.10 15.49 34.28
N ARG A 159 25.83 16.34 35.02
CA ARG A 159 27.16 16.02 35.57
C ARG A 159 27.07 15.93 37.09
N GLY A 160 26.64 14.77 37.59
CA GLY A 160 26.69 14.47 39.01
C GLY A 160 28.13 14.23 39.46
N THR A 161 28.57 14.92 40.50
CA THR A 161 29.80 14.59 41.24
C THR A 161 29.42 13.67 42.39
N PHE A 162 29.73 12.39 42.30
CA PHE A 162 29.70 11.48 43.45
C PHE A 162 31.06 11.57 44.16
N ALA A 163 31.08 12.24 45.31
CA ALA A 163 32.17 12.11 46.27
C ALA A 163 31.72 11.11 47.34
N PHE A 164 32.32 9.92 47.34
CA PHE A 164 32.24 9.02 48.50
C PHE A 164 33.22 9.55 49.55
N GLY A 165 32.67 10.17 50.60
CA GLY A 165 33.40 10.48 51.82
C GLY A 165 33.92 9.19 52.44
N ARG A 166 35.18 9.21 52.81
CA ARG A 166 35.89 8.14 53.51
C ARG A 166 35.98 8.57 54.97
N ASP A 167 35.38 7.80 55.85
CA ASP A 167 35.75 7.68 57.27
C ASP A 167 35.43 6.25 57.72
#